data_AF-A0A352WU17-F1
#
_entry.id   AF-A0A352WU17-F1
#
_cell.length_a   1.000
_cell.length_b   1.000
_cell.length_c   1.000
_cell.angle_alpha   90.00
_cell.angle_beta   90.00
_cell.angle_gamma   90.00
#
_symmetry.space_group_name_H-M   'P 1'
#
loop_
_entity.id
_entity.type
_entity.pdbx_description
1 polymer ?
#
loop_
_entity_poly.entity_id
_entity_poly.type
_entity_poly.pdbx_seq_one_letter_code
_entity_poly.pdbx_strand_id
1 'polypeptide(L)'
;MIKTGVIVRHLMLPGQNEDTLQILTHLESHFSPGDFYISLMRQYTPCHKALSHPPFHRSLTELEYKKAVKWLENSSFNGYVQEKNAVGMEYVPAFTSSENGSILPQVLDR
;
A
#
# COMPACT_ATOMS: atom_id res chain seq x y z
N MET A 1 -15.33 -8.64 11.25
CA MET A 1 -14.03 -8.05 11.66
C MET A 1 -13.18 -9.14 12.28
N ILE A 2 -11.89 -9.22 11.94
CA ILE A 2 -10.96 -10.15 12.62
C ILE A 2 -10.89 -9.79 14.11
N LYS A 3 -10.83 -10.80 15.00
CA LYS A 3 -10.72 -10.59 16.46
C LYS A 3 -9.32 -10.86 17.01
N THR A 4 -8.60 -11.78 16.39
CA THR A 4 -7.23 -12.19 16.75
C THR A 4 -6.51 -12.68 15.50
N GLY A 5 -5.21 -12.43 15.37
CA GLY A 5 -4.38 -12.85 14.23
C GLY A 5 -3.58 -11.69 13.64
N VAL A 6 -2.88 -11.97 12.53
CA VAL A 6 -2.01 -11.00 11.84
C VAL A 6 -2.62 -10.64 10.48
N ILE A 7 -2.60 -9.35 10.15
CA ILE A 7 -2.92 -8.85 8.80
C ILE A 7 -1.68 -8.18 8.23
N VAL A 8 -1.21 -8.67 7.09
CA VAL A 8 -0.15 -8.02 6.30
C VAL A 8 -0.82 -7.08 5.31
N ARG A 9 -0.59 -5.77 5.49
CA ARG A 9 -1.14 -4.72 4.63
C ARG A 9 -0.09 -4.34 3.59
N HIS A 10 -0.33 -4.71 2.34
CA HIS A 10 0.59 -4.42 1.23
C HIS A 10 0.11 -3.19 0.45
N LEU A 11 0.84 -2.08 0.57
CA LEU A 11 0.58 -0.88 -0.23
C LEU A 11 1.18 -1.05 -1.62
N MET A 12 0.33 -1.05 -2.64
CA MET A 12 0.78 -1.09 -4.02
C MET A 12 1.17 0.31 -4.51
N LEU A 13 2.33 0.39 -5.16
CA LEU A 13 2.85 1.62 -5.75
C LEU A 13 2.70 1.59 -7.28
N PRO A 14 2.45 2.76 -7.92
CA PRO A 14 2.34 2.88 -9.37
C PRO A 14 3.61 2.38 -10.06
N GLY A 15 3.48 1.56 -11.08
CA GLY A 15 4.60 1.02 -11.86
C GLY A 15 5.45 -0.02 -11.15
N GLN A 16 5.02 -0.55 -10.00
CA GLN A 16 5.76 -1.53 -9.19
C GLN A 16 4.95 -2.84 -9.01
N ASN A 17 4.30 -3.30 -10.08
CA ASN A 17 3.50 -4.53 -10.03
C ASN A 17 4.38 -5.75 -9.84
N GLU A 18 5.49 -5.80 -10.56
CA GLU A 18 6.43 -6.91 -10.54
C GLU A 18 7.01 -7.08 -9.14
N ASP A 19 7.35 -5.99 -8.47
CA ASP A 19 7.79 -6.00 -7.07
C ASP A 19 6.68 -6.44 -6.11
N THR A 20 5.45 -5.98 -6.34
CA THR A 20 4.28 -6.47 -5.58
C THR A 20 4.13 -7.98 -5.71
N LEU A 21 4.19 -8.53 -6.93
CA LEU A 21 4.05 -9.97 -7.15
C LEU A 21 5.23 -10.76 -6.55
N GLN A 22 6.45 -10.23 -6.62
CA GLN A 22 7.62 -10.84 -5.99
C GLN A 22 7.46 -10.93 -4.47
N ILE A 23 7.03 -9.85 -3.82
CA ILE A 23 6.78 -9.83 -2.37
C ILE A 23 5.71 -10.85 -2.01
N LEU A 24 4.58 -10.86 -2.72
CA LEU A 24 3.48 -11.78 -2.44
C LEU A 24 3.89 -13.25 -2.65
N THR A 25 4.65 -13.54 -3.70
CA THR A 25 5.20 -14.88 -3.97
C THR A 25 6.24 -15.29 -2.92
N HIS A 26 7.06 -14.35 -2.47
CA HIS A 26 8.01 -14.60 -1.39
C HIS A 26 7.29 -14.95 -0.10
N LEU A 27 6.23 -14.21 0.26
CA LEU A 27 5.39 -14.54 1.41
C LEU A 27 4.77 -15.94 1.27
N GLU A 28 4.21 -16.29 0.11
CA GLU A 28 3.59 -17.60 -0.12
C GLU A 28 4.56 -18.77 0.01
N SER A 29 5.83 -18.56 -0.37
CA SER A 29 6.86 -19.59 -0.25
C SER A 29 7.42 -19.75 1.17
N HIS A 30 7.19 -18.80 2.08
CA HIS A 30 7.76 -18.80 3.43
C HIS A 30 6.75 -19.06 4.55
N PHE A 31 5.45 -18.93 4.27
CA PHE A 31 4.39 -19.03 5.29
C PHE A 31 3.29 -19.99 4.88
N SER A 32 2.67 -20.64 5.86
CA SER A 32 1.58 -21.57 5.63
C SER A 32 0.25 -20.83 5.47
N PRO A 33 -0.71 -21.39 4.70
CA PRO A 33 -2.06 -20.86 4.63
C PRO A 33 -2.68 -20.73 6.03
N GLY A 34 -3.12 -19.52 6.40
CA GLY A 34 -3.74 -19.24 7.69
C GLY A 34 -2.83 -18.54 8.71
N ASP A 35 -1.52 -18.43 8.46
CA ASP A 35 -0.59 -17.70 9.33
C ASP A 35 -0.94 -16.20 9.42
N PHE A 36 -1.44 -15.63 8.32
CA PHE A 36 -1.94 -14.26 8.25
C PHE A 36 -2.95 -14.09 7.11
N TYR A 37 -3.59 -12.92 7.09
CA TYR A 37 -4.40 -12.44 5.97
C TYR A 37 -3.66 -11.35 5.20
N ILE A 38 -3.78 -11.36 3.87
CA ILE A 38 -3.26 -10.28 3.02
C ILE A 38 -4.34 -9.22 2.82
N SER A 39 -3.99 -7.95 3.00
CA SER A 39 -4.82 -6.82 2.59
C SER A 39 -4.11 -6.03 1.50
N LEU A 40 -4.61 -6.12 0.27
CA LEU A 40 -4.07 -5.38 -0.87
C LEU A 40 -4.63 -3.95 -0.90
N MET A 41 -3.76 -2.99 -0.62
CA MET A 41 -4.12 -1.58 -0.55
C MET A 41 -3.75 -0.86 -1.85
N ARG A 42 -4.69 -0.06 -2.36
CA ARG A 42 -4.51 0.81 -3.52
C ARG A 42 -4.52 2.31 -3.19
N GLN A 43 -4.43 2.63 -1.90
CA GLN A 43 -4.62 3.97 -1.33
C GLN A 43 -3.40 4.88 -1.48
N TYR A 44 -2.68 4.79 -2.60
CA TYR A 44 -1.52 5.63 -2.85
C TYR A 44 -1.95 6.97 -3.47
N THR A 45 -1.78 8.04 -2.70
CA THR A 45 -2.00 9.43 -3.11
C THR A 45 -0.65 10.12 -3.27
N PRO A 46 -0.23 10.47 -4.51
CA PRO A 46 1.01 11.22 -4.74
C PRO A 46 1.02 12.54 -3.98
N CYS A 47 2.08 12.81 -3.24
CA CYS A 47 2.22 14.04 -2.47
C CYS A 47 3.67 14.56 -2.51
N HIS A 48 3.82 15.87 -2.28
CA HIS A 48 5.12 16.51 -2.08
C HIS A 48 6.11 16.19 -3.23
N LYS A 49 7.29 15.63 -2.93
CA LYS A 49 8.32 15.27 -3.92
C LYS A 49 7.88 14.17 -4.90
N ALA A 50 6.89 13.35 -4.53
CA ALA A 50 6.42 12.26 -5.41
C ALA A 50 5.80 12.79 -6.70
N LEU A 51 5.17 13.98 -6.68
CA LEU A 51 4.58 14.63 -7.86
C LEU A 51 5.59 14.90 -8.98
N SER A 52 6.88 14.97 -8.65
CA SER A 52 7.97 15.21 -9.62
C SER A 52 8.80 13.96 -9.91
N HIS A 53 8.41 12.79 -9.39
CA HIS A 53 9.16 11.54 -9.56
C HIS A 53 8.32 10.46 -10.26
N PRO A 54 8.55 10.19 -11.55
CA PRO A 54 8.04 8.98 -12.21
C PRO A 54 8.59 7.68 -11.59
N PRO A 55 7.79 6.61 -11.46
CA PRO A 55 6.34 6.52 -11.75
C PRO A 55 5.41 7.00 -10.61
N PHE A 56 5.97 7.46 -9.49
CA PHE A 56 5.27 7.81 -8.25
C PHE A 56 4.41 9.09 -8.28
N HIS A 57 4.46 9.87 -9.36
CA HIS A 57 3.66 11.10 -9.54
C HIS A 57 2.17 10.85 -9.81
N ARG A 58 1.74 9.60 -9.96
CA ARG A 58 0.35 9.23 -10.24
C ARG A 58 -0.17 8.19 -9.26
N SER A 59 -1.49 8.08 -9.14
CA SER A 59 -2.10 6.96 -8.41
C SER A 59 -2.01 5.65 -9.21
N LEU A 60 -2.28 4.55 -8.50
CA LEU A 60 -2.36 3.21 -9.06
C LEU A 60 -3.51 3.11 -10.08
N THR A 61 -3.23 2.54 -11.24
CA THR A 61 -4.25 2.25 -12.27
C THR A 61 -5.08 1.02 -11.90
N GLU A 62 -6.28 0.89 -12.49
CA GLU A 62 -7.09 -0.32 -12.34
C GLU A 62 -6.38 -1.58 -12.80
N LEU A 63 -5.62 -1.50 -13.90
CA LEU A 63 -4.94 -2.65 -14.46
C LEU A 63 -3.85 -3.15 -13.52
N GLU A 64 -3.09 -2.25 -12.92
CA GLU A 64 -2.08 -2.57 -11.91
C GLU A 64 -2.71 -3.27 -10.71
N TYR A 65 -3.81 -2.71 -10.18
CA TYR A 65 -4.51 -3.32 -9.05
C TYR A 65 -5.06 -4.71 -9.39
N LYS A 66 -5.75 -4.84 -10.51
CA LYS A 66 -6.36 -6.11 -10.95
C LYS A 66 -5.34 -7.23 -11.14
N LYS A 67 -4.10 -6.92 -11.52
CA LYS A 67 -3.05 -7.93 -11.62
C LYS A 67 -2.72 -8.55 -10.26
N ALA A 68 -2.56 -7.74 -9.22
CA ALA A 68 -2.30 -8.25 -7.87
C ALA A 68 -3.51 -8.97 -7.27
N VAL A 69 -4.72 -8.48 -7.53
CA VAL A 69 -5.96 -9.16 -7.12
C VAL A 69 -6.05 -10.55 -7.76
N LYS A 70 -5.84 -10.63 -9.08
CA LYS A 70 -5.84 -11.91 -9.80
C LYS A 70 -4.77 -12.86 -9.26
N TRP A 71 -3.60 -12.35 -8.89
CA TRP A 71 -2.58 -13.19 -8.24
C TRP A 71 -3.11 -13.74 -6.90
N LEU A 72 -3.68 -12.88 -6.05
CA LEU A 72 -4.19 -13.28 -4.74
C LEU A 72 -5.34 -14.30 -4.85
N GLU A 73 -6.23 -14.14 -5.83
CA GLU A 73 -7.30 -15.10 -6.15
C GLU A 73 -6.78 -16.49 -6.55
N ASN A 74 -5.57 -16.58 -7.10
CA ASN A 74 -4.93 -17.85 -7.47
C ASN A 74 -3.94 -18.36 -6.41
N SER A 75 -3.69 -17.58 -5.36
CA SER A 75 -2.79 -17.95 -4.27
C SER A 75 -3.52 -18.78 -3.22
N SER A 76 -2.74 -19.42 -2.36
CA SER A 76 -3.24 -20.14 -1.18
C SER A 76 -3.62 -19.21 0.00
N PHE A 77 -3.37 -17.90 -0.12
CA PHE A 77 -3.69 -16.93 0.92
C PHE A 77 -5.15 -16.51 0.94
N ASN A 78 -5.67 -16.29 2.15
CA ASN A 78 -6.91 -15.55 2.36
C ASN A 78 -6.62 -14.05 2.44
N GLY A 79 -7.48 -13.21 1.87
CA GLY A 79 -7.24 -11.78 1.90
C GLY A 79 -8.44 -10.88 1.65
N TYR A 80 -8.20 -9.59 1.87
CA TYR A 80 -9.14 -8.51 1.67
C TYR A 80 -8.72 -7.66 0.48
N VAL A 81 -9.66 -7.44 -0.44
CA VAL A 81 -9.52 -6.55 -1.60
C VAL A 81 -10.39 -5.31 -1.35
N GLN A 82 -9.93 -4.15 -1.78
CA GLN A 82 -10.57 -2.86 -1.53
C GLN A 82 -11.10 -2.24 -2.83
N GLU A 83 -12.25 -1.56 -2.73
CA GLU A 83 -12.84 -0.82 -3.84
C GLU A 83 -12.05 0.44 -4.18
N LYS A 84 -12.27 0.94 -5.40
CA LYS A 84 -11.54 2.07 -6.02
C LYS A 84 -11.59 3.38 -5.24
N ASN A 85 -12.67 3.61 -4.48
CA ASN A 85 -13.00 4.92 -3.91
C ASN A 85 -12.17 5.29 -2.66
N ALA A 86 -11.18 4.49 -2.31
CA ALA A 86 -10.35 4.66 -1.12
C ALA A 86 -9.06 5.46 -1.38
N VAL A 87 -9.07 6.38 -2.35
CA VAL A 87 -7.92 7.18 -2.80
C VAL A 87 -8.31 8.65 -2.82
N GLY A 88 -7.49 9.52 -2.24
CA GLY A 88 -7.75 10.95 -2.23
C GLY A 88 -6.92 11.72 -1.19
N MET A 89 -6.85 13.04 -1.36
CA MET A 89 -6.16 13.94 -0.42
C MET A 89 -6.88 14.05 0.92
N GLU A 90 -8.19 13.80 0.94
CA GLU A 90 -9.03 13.74 2.13
C GLU A 90 -8.59 12.65 3.13
N TYR A 91 -7.82 11.65 2.66
CA TYR A 91 -7.25 10.60 3.49
C TYR A 91 -5.78 10.85 3.86
N VAL A 92 -5.17 11.92 3.36
CA VAL A 92 -3.80 12.32 3.69
C VAL A 92 -3.87 13.31 4.85
N PRO A 93 -3.38 12.96 6.05
CA PRO A 93 -3.31 13.91 7.16
C PRO A 93 -2.55 15.17 6.74
N ALA A 94 -3.05 16.34 7.14
CA ALA A 94 -2.28 17.57 7.01
C ALA A 94 -1.10 17.50 7.99
N PHE A 95 0.03 16.94 7.53
CA PHE A 95 1.31 16.94 8.25
C PHE A 95 1.94 18.34 8.33
N THR A 96 1.11 19.38 8.33
CA THR A 96 1.49 20.77 8.55
C THR A 96 1.63 20.97 10.05
N SER A 97 2.84 21.27 10.51
CA SER A 97 3.14 21.54 11.92
C SER A 97 2.45 22.82 12.41
N SER A 98 1.17 22.71 12.78
CA SER A 98 0.40 23.60 13.67
C SER A 98 -0.96 22.91 13.82
N GLU A 99 -1.28 22.19 14.89
CA GLU A 99 -1.26 22.58 16.30
C GLU A 99 -1.02 21.36 17.21
N ASN A 100 -0.32 21.61 18.32
CA ASN A 100 -0.22 20.77 19.53
C ASN A 100 0.28 19.31 19.37
N GLY A 101 1.53 19.19 18.94
CA GLY A 101 2.34 17.99 19.09
C GLY A 101 3.68 18.22 18.41
N SER A 102 4.67 18.68 19.15
CA SER A 102 5.99 19.06 18.66
C SER A 102 6.65 17.97 17.80
N ILE A 103 6.63 18.15 16.48
CA ILE A 103 7.59 17.53 15.57
C ILE A 103 8.43 18.68 15.01
N LEU A 104 9.63 18.83 15.57
CA LEU A 104 10.64 19.76 15.08
C LEU A 104 11.12 19.27 13.70
N PRO A 105 11.17 20.13 12.66
CA PRO A 105 11.91 19.81 11.46
C PRO A 105 13.41 20.00 11.77
N GLN A 106 14.14 18.92 11.95
CA GLN A 106 15.58 18.93 11.71
C GLN A 106 15.85 18.18 10.40
N VAL A 107 15.61 18.86 9.29
CA VAL A 107 16.42 18.62 8.10
C VAL A 107 17.59 19.56 8.24
N LEU A 108 18.73 18.99 8.66
CA LEU A 108 20.03 19.62 8.49
C LEU A 108 20.23 19.88 7.00
N ASP A 109 20.55 21.14 6.66
CA ASP A 109 21.35 21.47 5.49
C ASP A 109 22.59 20.58 5.47
N ARG A 110 22.77 19.76 4.42
CA ARG A 110 24.00 19.60 3.63
C ARG A 110 23.70 18.98 2.28
#